data_AF-A0A1L6BZV9-F1
#
_entry.id   AF-A0A1L6BZV9-F1
#
_cell.length_a   1.000
_cell.length_b   1.000
_cell.length_c   1.000
_cell.angle_alpha   90.00
_cell.angle_beta   90.00
_cell.angle_gamma   90.00
#
_symmetry.space_group_name_H-M   'P 1'
#
loop_
_entity.id
_entity.type
_entity.pdbx_description
1 polymer ?
#
loop_
_entity_poly.entity_id
_entity_poly.type
_entity_poly.pdbx_seq_one_letter_code
_entity_poly.pdbx_strand_id
1 'polypeptide(L)'
;MLTFFNMFLVISALLGVLGMIIFMGSWSAGGGTDKSSSYECGFDKGLIVRSPFSLRFFILTVIFLVFDVEIVLLLPSVFLFLNFFSFMGLVGVIGFLVILYVGTAYEMSQGSLSWVCSAHS
;
A
#
# COMPACT_ATOMS: atom_id res chain seq x y z
N MET A 1 -1.39 40.04 -39.77
CA MET A 1 -0.72 39.35 -38.64
C MET A 1 -1.35 39.77 -37.30
N LEU A 2 -1.26 41.03 -36.87
CA LEU A 2 -1.87 41.52 -35.63
C LEU A 2 -3.40 41.35 -35.53
N THR A 3 -4.13 41.50 -36.63
CA THR A 3 -5.60 41.31 -36.67
C THR A 3 -6.02 39.86 -36.43
N PHE A 4 -5.29 38.90 -36.99
CA PHE A 4 -5.52 37.47 -36.76
C PHE A 4 -5.20 37.07 -35.31
N PHE A 5 -4.16 37.66 -34.73
CA PHE A 5 -3.80 37.43 -33.32
C PHE A 5 -4.89 37.96 -32.36
N ASN A 6 -5.44 39.14 -32.62
CA ASN A 6 -6.54 39.69 -31.83
C ASN A 6 -7.83 38.86 -31.94
N MET A 7 -8.16 38.35 -33.12
CA MET A 7 -9.32 37.47 -33.30
C MET A 7 -9.18 36.16 -32.51
N PHE A 8 -7.99 35.57 -32.49
CA PHE A 8 -7.71 34.35 -31.71
C PHE A 8 -7.85 34.59 -30.19
N LEU A 9 -7.37 35.73 -29.69
CA LEU A 9 -7.53 36.10 -28.28
C LEU A 9 -8.99 36.30 -27.87
N VAL A 10 -9.80 36.93 -28.72
CA VAL A 10 -11.22 37.13 -28.43
C VAL A 10 -11.98 35.80 -28.40
N ILE A 11 -11.71 34.91 -29.36
CA ILE A 11 -12.37 33.59 -29.43
C ILE A 11 -12.00 32.73 -28.23
N SER A 12 -10.72 32.69 -27.83
CA SER A 12 -10.28 31.94 -26.65
C SER A 12 -10.87 32.48 -25.35
N ALA A 13 -10.99 33.81 -25.20
CA ALA A 13 -11.64 34.43 -24.05
C ALA A 13 -13.13 34.05 -23.96
N LEU A 14 -13.86 34.09 -25.07
CA LEU A 14 -15.28 33.73 -25.10
C LEU A 14 -15.52 32.26 -24.76
N LEU A 15 -14.69 31.35 -25.30
CA LEU A 15 -14.72 29.93 -24.96
C LEU A 15 -14.41 29.68 -23.48
N GLY A 16 -13.44 30.42 -22.92
CA GLY A 16 -13.10 30.34 -21.50
C GLY A 16 -14.24 30.78 -20.58
N VAL A 17 -14.92 31.89 -20.92
CA VAL A 17 -16.08 32.37 -20.15
C VAL A 17 -17.24 31.37 -20.21
N LEU A 18 -17.52 30.80 -21.40
CA LEU A 18 -18.52 29.74 -21.56
C LEU A 18 -18.20 28.51 -20.71
N GLY A 19 -16.94 28.06 -20.70
CA GLY A 19 -16.50 26.94 -19.87
C GLY A 19 -16.70 27.17 -18.37
N MET A 20 -16.42 28.39 -17.90
CA MET A 20 -16.60 28.76 -16.48
C MET A 20 -18.08 28.73 -16.07
N ILE A 21 -18.99 29.23 -16.93
CA ILE A 21 -20.43 29.23 -16.66
C ILE A 21 -20.96 27.78 -16.55
N ILE A 22 -20.52 26.89 -17.43
CA ILE A 22 -20.90 25.46 -17.41
C ILE A 22 -20.39 24.78 -16.13
N PHE A 23 -19.14 25.06 -15.75
CA PHE A 23 -18.53 24.49 -14.54
C PHE A 23 -19.27 24.93 -13.27
N MET A 24 -19.60 26.22 -13.15
CA MET A 24 -20.36 26.73 -12.01
C MET A 24 -21.79 26.15 -11.96
N GLY A 25 -22.44 25.95 -13.10
CA GLY A 25 -23.74 25.27 -13.18
C GLY A 25 -23.69 23.80 -12.72
N SER A 26 -22.60 23.10 -13.03
CA SER A 26 -22.39 21.71 -12.61
C SER A 26 -22.17 21.58 -11.10
N TRP A 27 -21.49 22.56 -10.48
CA TRP A 27 -21.24 22.55 -9.03
C TRP A 27 -22.52 22.70 -8.20
N SER A 28 -23.47 23.52 -8.68
CA SER A 28 -24.73 23.76 -7.97
C SER A 28 -25.71 22.58 -8.03
N ALA A 29 -25.60 21.73 -9.07
CA ALA A 29 -26.62 20.75 -9.42
C ALA A 29 -26.57 19.40 -8.66
N GLY A 30 -25.81 19.25 -7.58
CA GLY A 30 -25.78 17.93 -6.94
C GLY A 30 -24.93 17.78 -5.70
N GLY A 31 -25.15 18.60 -4.69
CA GLY A 31 -24.72 18.31 -3.31
C GLY A 31 -25.78 17.52 -2.54
N GLY A 32 -26.33 16.45 -3.13
CA GLY A 32 -27.13 15.51 -2.34
C GLY A 32 -26.21 14.86 -1.30
N THR A 33 -26.65 14.76 -0.05
CA THR A 33 -25.91 14.14 1.06
C THR A 33 -25.32 12.78 0.69
N ASP A 34 -26.01 12.07 -0.20
CA ASP A 34 -25.69 10.72 -0.66
C ASP A 34 -24.47 10.67 -1.60
N LYS A 35 -24.14 11.78 -2.28
CA LYS A 35 -22.91 11.90 -3.09
C LYS A 35 -21.68 12.20 -2.23
N SER A 36 -21.90 12.80 -1.04
CA SER A 36 -20.83 13.11 -0.07
C SER A 36 -20.61 12.02 0.98
N SER A 37 -21.48 11.01 1.02
CA SER A 37 -21.31 9.84 1.89
C SER A 37 -20.49 8.75 1.20
N SER A 38 -19.67 8.05 1.99
CA SER A 38 -19.03 6.81 1.55
C SER A 38 -20.07 5.82 1.00
N TYR A 39 -19.71 5.12 -0.09
CA TYR A 39 -20.57 4.11 -0.71
C TYR A 39 -20.66 2.87 0.20
N GLU A 40 -21.83 2.63 0.79
CA GLU A 40 -22.08 1.53 1.75
C GLU A 40 -23.08 0.48 1.22
N CYS A 41 -23.19 0.30 -0.11
CA CYS A 41 -24.05 -0.72 -0.73
C CYS A 41 -25.51 -0.73 -0.22
N GLY A 42 -26.06 0.42 0.18
CA GLY A 42 -27.45 0.54 0.63
C GLY A 42 -27.70 0.20 2.11
N PHE A 43 -26.65 0.01 2.90
CA PHE A 43 -26.76 -0.09 4.36
C PHE A 43 -26.76 1.31 5.00
N ASP A 44 -27.66 1.54 5.96
CA ASP A 44 -27.63 2.75 6.79
C ASP A 44 -26.35 2.76 7.64
N LYS A 45 -25.83 3.97 7.92
CA LYS A 45 -24.70 4.23 8.81
C LYS A 45 -25.03 3.90 10.28
N GLY A 46 -25.42 2.67 10.53
CA GLY A 46 -25.50 2.07 11.84
C GLY A 46 -24.31 1.15 11.99
N LEU A 47 -23.45 1.48 12.95
CA LEU A 47 -22.53 0.59 13.64
C LEU A 47 -21.06 0.59 13.15
N ILE A 48 -20.26 1.25 13.99
CA ILE A 48 -18.86 0.93 14.28
C ILE A 48 -17.86 1.30 13.16
N VAL A 49 -17.37 2.55 13.23
CA VAL A 49 -16.21 3.06 12.47
C VAL A 49 -14.92 2.25 12.75
N ARG A 50 -14.91 1.44 13.81
CA ARG A 50 -13.78 0.62 14.24
C ARG A 50 -14.15 -0.86 14.26
N SER A 51 -14.27 -1.46 13.09
CA SER A 51 -14.28 -2.91 12.99
C SER A 51 -13.00 -3.46 13.63
N PRO A 52 -13.05 -4.62 14.32
CA PRO A 52 -11.87 -5.20 14.92
C PRO A 52 -10.82 -5.43 13.84
N PHE A 53 -9.64 -4.83 14.03
CA PHE A 53 -8.51 -4.99 13.12
C PHE A 53 -8.15 -6.47 13.04
N SER A 54 -8.00 -7.01 11.83
CA SER A 54 -7.67 -8.42 11.69
C SER A 54 -6.24 -8.67 12.17
N LEU A 55 -6.10 -9.49 13.22
CA LEU A 55 -4.81 -9.89 13.80
C LEU A 55 -3.86 -10.55 12.78
N ARG A 56 -4.38 -11.09 11.67
CA ARG A 56 -3.58 -11.67 10.59
C ARG A 56 -2.65 -10.64 9.93
N PHE A 57 -3.15 -9.43 9.63
CA PHE A 57 -2.30 -8.38 9.07
C PHE A 57 -1.25 -7.88 10.08
N PHE A 58 -1.60 -7.86 11.37
CA PHE A 58 -0.63 -7.52 12.43
C PHE A 58 0.53 -8.52 12.47
N ILE A 59 0.22 -9.82 12.46
CA ILE A 59 1.24 -10.89 12.51
C ILE A 59 2.14 -10.83 11.27
N LEU A 60 1.58 -10.58 10.08
CA LEU A 60 2.38 -10.39 8.86
C LEU A 60 3.35 -9.20 8.97
N THR A 61 2.92 -8.08 9.57
CA THR A 61 3.80 -6.92 9.78
C THR A 61 4.93 -7.23 10.75
N VAL A 62 4.66 -7.96 11.84
CA VAL A 62 5.69 -8.35 12.81
C VAL A 62 6.70 -9.32 12.19
N ILE A 63 6.23 -10.34 11.46
CA ILE A 63 7.11 -11.29 10.77
C ILE A 63 7.99 -10.57 9.74
N PHE A 64 7.40 -9.68 8.93
CA PHE A 64 8.15 -8.88 7.97
C PHE A 64 9.24 -8.03 8.64
N LEU A 65 8.92 -7.39 9.77
CA LEU A 65 9.87 -6.57 10.51
C LEU A 65 11.05 -7.38 11.06
N VAL A 66 10.79 -8.57 11.61
CA VAL A 66 11.86 -9.44 12.13
C VAL A 66 12.74 -9.93 10.98
N PHE A 67 12.14 -10.42 9.90
CA PHE A 67 12.88 -10.92 8.75
C PHE A 67 13.73 -9.82 8.05
N ASP A 68 13.24 -8.58 8.00
CA ASP A 68 13.99 -7.44 7.47
C ASP A 68 15.26 -7.17 8.30
N VAL A 69 15.15 -7.18 9.63
CA VAL A 69 16.31 -7.04 10.54
C VAL A 69 17.31 -8.19 10.35
N GLU A 70 16.84 -9.41 10.15
CA GLU A 70 17.72 -10.57 9.94
C GLU A 70 18.47 -10.50 8.60
N ILE A 71 17.85 -9.99 7.52
CA ILE A 71 18.53 -9.75 6.24
C ILE A 71 19.60 -8.67 6.37
N VAL A 72 19.31 -7.59 7.09
CA VAL A 72 20.27 -6.50 7.34
C VAL A 72 21.52 -7.03 8.07
N LEU A 73 21.37 -8.00 8.96
CA LEU A 73 22.49 -8.68 9.64
C LEU A 73 23.20 -9.69 8.74
N LEU A 74 22.48 -10.35 7.83
CA LEU A 74 23.03 -11.35 6.92
C LEU A 74 24.02 -10.73 5.91
N LEU A 75 23.66 -9.60 5.29
CA LEU A 75 24.47 -8.95 4.26
C LEU A 75 25.94 -8.70 4.64
N PRO A 76 26.25 -8.02 5.76
CA PRO A 76 27.64 -7.79 6.16
C PRO A 76 28.35 -9.10 6.55
N SER A 77 27.64 -10.08 7.12
CA SER A 77 28.24 -11.37 7.51
C SER A 77 28.75 -12.16 6.29
N VAL A 78 27.98 -12.18 5.20
CA VAL A 78 28.37 -12.81 3.94
C VAL A 78 29.54 -12.07 3.30
N PHE A 79 29.49 -10.73 3.30
CA PHE A 79 30.58 -9.92 2.74
C PHE A 79 31.89 -10.13 3.50
N LEU A 80 31.85 -10.20 4.83
CA LEU A 80 33.04 -10.49 5.65
C LEU A 80 33.59 -11.89 5.37
N PHE A 81 32.72 -12.90 5.23
CA PHE A 81 33.15 -14.25 4.86
C PHE A 81 33.87 -14.28 3.50
N LEU A 82 33.33 -13.62 2.48
CA LEU A 82 33.92 -13.59 1.14
C LEU A 82 35.31 -12.94 1.11
N ASN A 83 35.56 -11.95 1.97
CA ASN A 83 36.85 -11.24 2.02
C ASN A 83 37.93 -11.99 2.81
N PHE A 84 37.57 -12.61 3.95
CA PHE A 84 38.55 -13.20 4.86
C PHE A 84 38.63 -14.74 4.79
N PHE A 85 37.68 -15.39 4.10
CA PHE A 85 37.63 -16.84 3.87
C PHE A 85 38.01 -17.69 5.10
N SER A 86 37.33 -17.43 6.23
CA SER A 86 37.55 -18.15 7.49
C SER A 86 36.56 -19.29 7.66
N PHE A 87 37.05 -20.47 8.07
CA PHE A 87 36.22 -21.63 8.42
C PHE A 87 35.19 -21.29 9.52
N MET A 88 35.59 -20.47 10.50
CA MET A 88 34.69 -20.03 11.55
C MET A 88 33.59 -19.09 11.02
N GLY A 89 33.91 -18.26 10.04
CA GLY A 89 32.94 -17.40 9.34
C GLY A 89 31.93 -18.22 8.53
N LEU A 90 32.37 -19.29 7.86
CA LEU A 90 31.50 -20.20 7.11
C LEU A 90 30.48 -20.88 8.03
N VAL A 91 30.93 -21.41 9.18
CA VAL A 91 30.03 -22.02 10.17
C VAL A 91 29.04 -20.99 10.73
N GLY A 92 29.47 -19.75 10.96
CA GLY A 92 28.60 -18.67 11.40
C GLY A 92 27.49 -18.32 10.39
N VAL A 93 27.84 -18.14 9.11
CA VAL A 93 26.87 -17.81 8.04
C VAL A 93 25.89 -18.97 7.82
N ILE A 94 26.37 -20.21 7.79
CA ILE A 94 25.51 -21.39 7.65
C ILE A 94 24.58 -21.54 8.86
N GLY A 95 25.10 -21.36 10.08
CA GLY A 95 24.29 -21.40 11.30
C GLY A 95 23.19 -20.34 11.28
N PHE A 96 23.50 -19.12 10.84
CA PHE A 96 22.54 -18.04 10.70
C PHE A 96 21.44 -18.37 9.67
N LEU A 97 21.80 -18.93 8.51
CA LEU A 97 20.83 -19.38 7.50
C LEU A 97 19.92 -20.51 8.00
N VAL A 98 20.44 -21.44 8.81
CA VAL A 98 19.64 -22.53 9.39
C VAL A 98 18.61 -21.96 10.36
N ILE A 99 18.99 -21.00 11.22
CA ILE A 99 18.07 -20.37 12.17
C ILE A 99 16.94 -19.65 11.41
N LEU A 100 17.29 -18.88 10.37
CA LEU A 100 16.33 -18.21 9.47
C LEU A 100 15.32 -19.18 8.85
N TYR A 101 15.83 -20.30 8.32
CA TYR A 101 15.00 -21.31 7.67
C TYR A 101 14.05 -21.98 8.67
N VAL A 102 14.56 -22.37 9.84
CA VAL A 102 13.76 -23.02 10.89
C VAL A 102 12.69 -22.09 11.45
N GLY A 103 13.01 -20.80 11.67
CA GLY A 103 12.05 -19.79 12.12
C GLY A 103 10.88 -19.64 11.14
N THR A 104 11.19 -19.45 9.86
CA THR A 104 10.16 -19.33 8.81
C THR A 104 9.32 -20.61 8.67
N ALA A 105 9.96 -21.79 8.74
CA ALA A 105 9.25 -23.06 8.66
C ALA A 105 8.28 -23.27 9.85
N TYR A 106 8.69 -22.86 11.05
CA TYR A 106 7.84 -22.89 12.23
C TYR A 106 6.62 -22.00 12.07
N GLU A 107 6.78 -20.76 11.60
CA GLU A 107 5.67 -19.83 11.37
C GLU A 107 4.69 -20.34 10.30
N MET A 108 5.22 -20.94 9.23
CA MET A 108 4.39 -21.57 8.19
C MET A 108 3.55 -22.72 8.75
N SER A 109 4.11 -23.52 9.66
CA SER A 109 3.38 -24.61 10.33
C SER A 109 2.26 -24.12 11.24
N GLN A 110 2.41 -22.91 11.81
CA GLN A 110 1.39 -22.26 12.64
C GLN A 110 0.26 -21.60 11.82
N GLY A 111 0.33 -21.66 10.49
CA GLY A 111 -0.71 -21.16 9.60
C GLY A 111 -0.83 -19.63 9.57
N SER A 112 0.15 -18.89 10.08
CA SER A 112 0.17 -17.42 10.05
C SER A 112 0.14 -16.85 8.63
N LEU A 113 0.69 -17.61 7.67
CA LEU A 113 0.75 -17.33 6.24
C LEU A 113 -0.40 -17.96 5.43
N SER A 114 -1.31 -18.71 6.07
CA SER A 114 -2.41 -19.36 5.37
C SER A 114 -3.50 -18.34 5.03
N TRP A 115 -3.66 -18.06 3.73
CA TRP A 115 -4.75 -17.26 3.21
C TRP A 115 -5.99 -18.13 3.11
N VAL A 116 -6.64 -18.40 4.24
CA VAL A 116 -7.99 -18.98 4.21
C VAL A 116 -8.97 -17.84 3.93
N CYS A 117 -9.32 -17.70 2.65
CA CYS A 117 -10.63 -17.18 2.26
C CYS A 117 -11.66 -18.24 2.67
N SER A 118 -12.06 -18.25 3.93
CA SER A 118 -13.33 -18.86 4.31
C SER A 118 -14.36 -17.76 4.20
N ALA A 119 -15.01 -17.69 3.04
CA ALA A 119 -16.42 -17.33 3.02
C ALA A 119 -17.15 -18.43 3.80
N HIS A 120 -17.16 -18.32 5.13
CA HIS A 120 -18.17 -19.00 5.90
C HIS A 120 -19.40 -18.09 5.82
N SER A 121 -20.38 -18.60 5.07
CA SER A 121 -21.81 -18.26 5.09
C SER A 121 -22.25 -17.35 6.23
#